data_AF-A0A9D7ZJJ8-F1
#
_entry.id   AF-A0A9D7ZJJ8-F1
#
_cell.length_a   1.000
_cell.length_b   1.000
_cell.length_c   1.000
_cell.angle_alpha   90.00
_cell.angle_beta   90.00
_cell.angle_gamma   90.00
#
_symmetry.space_group_name_H-M   'P 1'
#
loop_
_entity.id
_entity.type
_entity.pdbx_description
1 polymer ?
#
loop_
_entity_poly.entity_id
_entity_poly.type
_entity_poly.pdbx_seq_one_letter_code
_entity_poly.pdbx_strand_id
1 'polypeptide(L)'
;MARLSIDEYISWRMPEKDISIRIVSGDVVVLTISPNGIDAHAQYLNVGEEKEVKSHQWFTIETMGYESRVEVYPSGIEYKIADENWKPMPLKA
;
A
#
# COMPACT_ATOMS: atom_id res chain seq x y z
N MET A 1 -9.80 9.25 3.78
CA MET A 1 -8.99 8.76 4.91
C MET A 1 -9.33 7.30 5.14
N ALA A 2 -8.33 6.43 5.29
CA ALA A 2 -8.47 5.01 5.57
C ALA A 2 -7.84 4.68 6.93
N ARG A 3 -8.40 3.69 7.61
CA ARG A 3 -7.90 3.14 8.86
C ARG A 3 -7.11 1.87 8.54
N LEU A 4 -5.94 1.72 9.14
CA LEU A 4 -5.15 0.49 9.14
C LEU A 4 -5.15 -0.05 10.56
N SER A 5 -5.43 -1.34 10.74
CA SER A 5 -5.48 -1.99 12.05
C SER A 5 -4.81 -3.34 12.00
N ILE A 6 -4.21 -3.75 13.13
CA ILE A 6 -3.58 -5.07 13.28
C ILE A 6 -4.57 -6.23 13.11
N ASP A 7 -5.86 -5.99 13.33
CA ASP A 7 -6.91 -7.01 13.22
C ASP A 7 -7.37 -7.23 11.77
N GLU A 8 -6.92 -6.41 10.82
CA GLU A 8 -7.34 -6.45 9.42
C GLU A 8 -6.21 -6.98 8.52
N TYR A 9 -6.50 -8.06 7.78
CA TYR A 9 -5.56 -8.55 6.76
C TYR A 9 -5.62 -7.65 5.52
N ILE A 10 -4.45 -7.22 5.03
CA ILE A 10 -4.35 -6.30 3.90
C ILE A 10 -3.82 -7.06 2.68
N SER A 11 -4.71 -7.24 1.70
CA SER A 11 -4.34 -7.77 0.38
C SER A 11 -3.46 -6.77 -0.37
N TRP A 12 -2.62 -7.29 -1.28
CA TRP A 12 -1.96 -6.50 -2.32
C TRP A 12 -2.98 -5.72 -3.16
N ARG A 13 -2.67 -4.47 -3.46
CA ARG A 13 -3.53 -3.56 -4.23
C ARG A 13 -2.73 -2.92 -5.36
N MET A 14 -3.40 -2.61 -6.45
CA MET A 14 -2.81 -1.92 -7.59
C MET A 14 -3.73 -0.78 -8.03
N PRO A 15 -3.28 0.48 -8.01
CA PRO A 15 -4.09 1.61 -8.44
C PRO A 15 -4.00 1.80 -9.96
N GLU A 16 -5.09 2.31 -10.56
CA GLU A 16 -5.10 2.65 -12.00
C GLU A 16 -4.39 3.97 -12.32
N LYS A 17 -4.15 4.81 -11.30
CA LYS A 17 -3.49 6.12 -11.41
C LYS A 17 -2.41 6.24 -10.34
N ASP A 18 -1.48 7.16 -10.56
CA ASP A 18 -0.50 7.52 -9.53
C ASP A 18 -1.24 8.02 -8.29
N ILE A 19 -0.84 7.52 -7.12
CA ILE A 19 -1.40 7.91 -5.83
C ILE A 19 -0.31 8.39 -4.90
N SER A 20 -0.69 9.28 -4.00
CA SER A 20 0.10 9.64 -2.83
C SER A 20 -0.56 9.10 -1.56
N ILE A 21 0.24 8.50 -0.68
CA ILE A 21 -0.19 7.99 0.60
C ILE A 21 0.53 8.76 1.71
N ARG A 22 -0.25 9.37 2.61
CA ARG A 22 0.26 10.15 3.74
C ARG A 22 -0.22 9.58 5.06
N ILE A 23 0.69 9.42 6.02
CA ILE A 23 0.33 8.99 7.38
C ILE A 23 -0.09 10.22 8.19
N VAL A 24 -1.34 10.25 8.65
CA VAL A 24 -1.88 11.42 9.36
C VAL A 24 -1.80 11.27 10.88
N SER A 25 -1.87 10.06 11.41
CA SER A 25 -1.77 9.79 12.85
C SER A 25 -1.60 8.29 13.14
N GLY A 26 -1.20 7.97 14.38
CA GLY A 26 -1.13 6.60 14.88
C GLY A 26 0.28 6.02 14.82
N ASP A 27 0.36 4.70 14.69
CA ASP A 27 1.63 3.97 14.71
C ASP A 27 2.40 4.09 13.38
N VAL A 28 3.67 3.71 13.43
CA VAL A 28 4.52 3.57 12.22
C VAL A 28 3.86 2.62 11.25
N VAL A 29 3.97 2.93 9.96
CA VAL A 29 3.42 2.13 8.87
C VAL A 29 4.54 1.54 8.05
N VAL A 30 4.37 0.31 7.56
CA VAL A 30 5.21 -0.26 6.50
C VAL A 30 4.46 -0.13 5.19
N LEU A 31 5.13 0.43 4.19
CA LEU A 31 4.65 0.46 2.81
C LEU A 31 5.57 -0.44 1.99
N THR A 32 5.00 -1.49 1.42
CA THR A 32 5.68 -2.41 0.52
C THR A 32 5.22 -2.14 -0.90
N ILE A 33 6.15 -1.91 -1.84
CA ILE A 33 5.85 -1.65 -3.25
C ILE A 33 6.58 -2.68 -4.11
N SER A 34 5.85 -3.29 -5.04
CA SER A 34 6.38 -4.12 -6.11
C SER A 34 6.18 -3.45 -7.47
N PRO A 35 7.24 -2.84 -8.05
CA PRO A 35 7.13 -2.13 -9.33
C PRO A 35 6.78 -3.03 -10.52
N ASN A 36 7.23 -4.28 -10.49
CA ASN A 36 7.08 -5.25 -11.58
C ASN A 36 6.14 -6.42 -11.21
N GLY A 37 5.51 -6.36 -10.03
CA GLY A 37 4.72 -7.46 -9.49
C GLY A 37 5.54 -8.70 -9.16
N ILE A 38 6.86 -8.57 -8.92
CA ILE A 38 7.78 -9.63 -8.52
C ILE A 38 8.69 -9.18 -7.39
N ASP A 39 9.58 -8.23 -7.69
CA ASP A 39 10.50 -7.66 -6.73
C ASP A 39 9.76 -6.62 -5.90
N ALA A 40 9.88 -6.73 -4.59
CA ALA A 40 9.24 -5.81 -3.66
C ALA A 40 10.30 -5.18 -2.75
N HIS A 41 10.08 -3.91 -2.42
CA HIS A 41 10.84 -3.22 -1.39
C HIS A 41 9.87 -2.65 -0.36
N ALA A 42 10.27 -2.72 0.91
CA ALA A 42 9.51 -2.18 2.03
C ALA A 42 10.25 -0.97 2.62
N GLN A 43 9.48 0.02 3.05
CA GLN A 43 10.01 1.16 3.80
C GLN A 43 9.05 1.51 4.95
N TYR A 44 9.61 2.02 6.04
CA TYR A 44 8.82 2.58 7.13
C TYR A 44 8.38 4.00 6.78
N LEU A 45 7.15 4.34 7.14
CA LEU A 45 6.57 5.67 7.06
C LEU A 45 6.09 6.11 8.45
N ASN A 46 6.52 7.29 8.86
CA ASN A 46 6.16 7.96 10.09
C ASN A 46 5.03 8.95 9.86
N VAL A 47 4.40 9.41 10.95
CA VAL A 47 3.38 10.47 10.90
C VAL A 47 3.95 11.72 10.23
N GLY A 48 3.21 12.26 9.26
CA GLY A 48 3.61 13.42 8.47
C GLY A 48 4.38 13.07 7.19
N GLU A 49 4.90 11.85 7.05
CA GLU A 49 5.55 11.39 5.83
C GLU A 49 4.53 11.03 4.75
N GLU A 50 4.94 11.23 3.50
CA GLU A 50 4.16 11.04 2.30
C GLU A 50 4.97 10.24 1.28
N LYS A 51 4.34 9.25 0.65
CA LYS A 51 4.97 8.42 -0.38
C LYS A 51 4.07 8.22 -1.58
N GLU A 52 4.68 8.32 -2.75
CA GLU A 52 4.03 8.04 -4.02
C GLU A 52 4.08 6.54 -4.38
N VAL A 53 2.97 6.01 -4.88
CA VAL A 53 2.87 4.72 -5.56
C VAL A 53 2.41 4.98 -6.99
N LYS A 54 3.18 4.51 -7.98
CA LYS A 54 2.85 4.72 -9.39
C LYS A 54 1.70 3.82 -9.82
N SER A 55 0.96 4.27 -10.83
CA SER A 55 -0.07 3.46 -11.48
C SER A 55 0.49 2.10 -11.89
N HIS A 56 -0.34 1.07 -11.77
CA HIS A 56 -0.01 -0.32 -12.12
C HIS A 56 1.11 -0.96 -11.28
N GLN A 57 1.57 -0.32 -10.20
CA GLN A 57 2.43 -0.96 -9.21
C GLN A 57 1.60 -1.63 -8.13
N TRP A 58 1.98 -2.86 -7.77
CA TRP A 58 1.38 -3.54 -6.63
C TRP A 58 1.96 -2.96 -5.34
N PHE A 59 1.12 -2.76 -4.33
CA PHE A 59 1.57 -2.35 -3.00
C PHE A 59 0.73 -2.98 -1.88
N THR A 60 1.31 -3.06 -0.69
CA THR A 60 0.60 -3.25 0.59
C THR A 60 1.00 -2.14 1.55
N ILE A 61 0.14 -1.85 2.51
CA ILE A 61 0.40 -0.86 3.53
C ILE A 61 -0.16 -1.34 4.87
N GLU A 62 0.69 -1.55 5.85
CA GLU A 62 0.33 -2.16 7.14
C GLU A 62 0.74 -1.29 8.32
N THR A 63 -0.08 -1.25 9.36
CA THR A 63 0.34 -0.66 10.64
C THR A 63 1.29 -1.61 11.38
N MET A 64 2.35 -1.08 11.98
CA MET A 64 3.29 -1.84 12.82
C MET A 64 2.90 -1.83 14.31
N GLY A 65 1.78 -1.20 14.64
CA GLY A 65 1.22 -1.16 15.99
C GLY A 65 -0.24 -1.58 16.00
N TYR A 66 -1.05 -0.90 16.81
CA TYR A 66 -2.47 -1.20 16.94
C TYR A 66 -3.29 -0.59 15.80
N GLU A 67 -3.02 0.69 15.49
CA GLU A 67 -3.79 1.44 14.50
C GLU A 67 -3.01 2.62 13.91
N SER A 68 -3.16 2.82 12.61
CA SER A 68 -2.71 4.03 11.91
C SER A 68 -3.80 4.59 11.01
N ARG A 69 -3.79 5.90 10.78
CA ARG A 69 -4.68 6.57 9.82
C ARG A 69 -3.87 7.09 8.66
N VAL A 70 -4.38 6.85 7.46
CA VAL A 70 -3.73 7.26 6.22
C VAL A 70 -4.69 8.04 5.33
N GLU A 71 -4.17 9.02 4.62
CA GLU A 71 -4.85 9.68 3.53
C GLU A 71 -4.26 9.21 2.22
N VAL A 72 -5.14 8.99 1.23
CA VAL A 72 -4.73 8.61 -0.12
C VAL A 72 -5.31 9.63 -1.09
N TYR A 73 -4.44 10.16 -1.95
CA TYR A 73 -4.77 11.15 -2.96
C TYR A 73 -4.44 10.63 -4.36
N PRO A 74 -5.31 10.86 -5.37
CA PRO A 74 -6.63 11.47 -5.21
C PRO A 74 -7.59 10.54 -4.45
N SER A 75 -8.58 11.12 -3.78
CA SER A 75 -9.58 10.34 -3.04
C SER A 75 -10.52 9.58 -4.00
N GLY A 76 -11.01 8.42 -3.58
CA GLY A 76 -11.99 7.64 -4.36
C GLY A 76 -11.38 6.88 -5.54
N ILE A 77 -10.04 6.69 -5.54
CA ILE A 77 -9.36 5.78 -6.46
C ILE A 77 -9.89 4.35 -6.28
N GLU A 78 -10.18 3.70 -7.39
CA GLU A 78 -10.42 2.25 -7.42
C GLU A 78 -9.09 1.49 -7.44
N TYR A 79 -9.07 0.36 -6.73
CA TYR A 79 -7.93 -0.54 -6.69
C TYR A 79 -8.31 -1.88 -7.29
N LYS A 80 -7.42 -2.43 -8.11
CA LYS A 80 -7.42 -3.87 -8.31
C LYS A 80 -6.90 -4.51 -7.03
N ILE A 81 -7.70 -5.39 -6.44
CA ILE A 81 -7.33 -6.18 -5.26
C ILE A 81 -6.81 -7.52 -5.76
N ALA A 82 -5.69 -7.96 -5.19
CA ALA A 82 -5.12 -9.26 -5.47
C ALA A 82 -6.02 -10.38 -4.94
N ASP A 83 -6.13 -11.49 -5.70
CA ASP A 83 -6.83 -12.70 -5.26
C ASP A 83 -6.17 -13.29 -4.00
N GLU A 84 -6.90 -14.11 -3.23
CA GLU A 84 -6.43 -14.70 -1.96
C GLU A 84 -5.10 -15.45 -2.08
N ASN A 85 -4.88 -16.16 -3.19
CA ASN A 85 -3.65 -16.90 -3.47
C ASN A 85 -2.74 -16.19 -4.49
N TRP A 86 -2.91 -14.88 -4.63
CA TRP A 86 -2.07 -14.10 -5.52
C TRP A 86 -0.62 -14.22 -5.09
N LYS A 87 0.23 -14.45 -6.10
CA LYS A 87 1.67 -14.41 -5.94
C LYS A 87 2.26 -13.69 -7.13
N PRO A 88 3.37 -12.98 -6.91
CA PRO A 88 4.16 -12.46 -8.00
C PRO A 88 4.46 -13.58 -9.02
N MET A 89 4.16 -13.32 -10.30
CA MET A 89 4.52 -14.21 -11.38
C MET A 89 5.58 -13.51 -12.24
N PRO A 90 6.69 -14.21 -12.57
CA PRO A 90 7.66 -13.69 -13.51
C PRO A 90 6.97 -13.20 -14.79
N LEU A 91 7.23 -11.96 -15.19
CA LEU A 91 6.91 -11.51 -16.54
C LEU A 91 7.61 -12.50 -17.47
N LYS A 92 6.84 -13.18 -18.31
CA LYS A 92 7.42 -14.09 -19.30
C LYS A 92 8.47 -13.29 -20.07
N ALA A 93 9.69 -13.83 -20.12
CA ALA A 93 10.76 -13.35 -20.98
C ALA A 93 10.31 -13.42 -22.46
#